data_AF-A0A0T6AUW6-F1
#
_entry.id   AF-A0A0T6AUW6-F1
#
_cell.length_a   1.000
_cell.length_b   1.000
_cell.length_c   1.000
_cell.angle_alpha   90.00
_cell.angle_beta   90.00
_cell.angle_gamma   90.00
#
_symmetry.space_group_name_H-M   'P 1'
#
loop_
_entity.id
_entity.type
_entity.pdbx_description
1 polymer ?
#
loop_
_entity_poly.entity_id
_entity_poly.type
_entity_poly.pdbx_seq_one_letter_code
_entity_poly.pdbx_strand_id
1 'polypeptide(L)'
;MDFILIIFNNEFQLTRYLFKAGNPFGLDLAAINIQRGRDHGLRPYNDYRQLIGLQRIEQFEEFGTGVLLNISINWTILLFRFLQIGTKLGYLYSTVDDIDLWVGGLLEPKDSDDSVLGPTFRDIVADQFSRLKKGDRYFFENGPKINPGYFTLGMNSSIAIVPKYQVLILHIGRIDRKINV
;
A
#
# COMPACT_ATOMS: atom_id res chain seq x y z
N MET A 1 -5.73 9.24 -8.88
CA MET A 1 -4.60 8.56 -9.54
C MET A 1 -4.36 7.28 -8.78
N ASP A 2 -4.73 6.15 -9.35
CA ASP A 2 -4.73 4.87 -8.65
C ASP A 2 -3.30 4.35 -8.49
N PHE A 3 -2.89 4.08 -7.25
CA PHE A 3 -1.60 3.45 -6.94
C PHE A 3 -1.45 2.08 -7.63
N ILE A 4 -2.58 1.42 -7.87
CA ILE A 4 -2.71 0.22 -8.69
C ILE A 4 -2.22 0.50 -10.12
N LEU A 5 -2.63 1.59 -10.76
CA LEU A 5 -2.19 1.95 -12.12
C LEU A 5 -0.69 2.24 -12.24
N ILE A 6 0.01 2.62 -11.16
CA ILE A 6 1.48 2.80 -11.20
C ILE A 6 2.21 1.45 -11.26
N ILE A 7 1.70 0.42 -10.58
CA ILE A 7 2.24 -0.94 -10.70
C ILE A 7 1.89 -1.53 -12.08
N PHE A 8 0.67 -1.28 -12.57
CA PHE A 8 0.19 -1.87 -13.84
C PHE A 8 0.68 -1.16 -15.12
N ASN A 9 1.07 0.12 -15.09
CA ASN A 9 1.59 0.82 -16.29
C ASN A 9 3.09 0.60 -16.55
N ASN A 10 3.83 0.03 -15.60
CA ASN A 10 5.26 -0.28 -15.70
C ASN A 10 5.57 -1.76 -15.43
N GLU A 11 4.58 -2.67 -15.59
CA GLU A 11 4.66 -4.07 -15.16
C GLU A 11 6.01 -4.72 -15.52
N PHE A 12 6.41 -4.64 -16.78
CA PHE A 12 7.63 -5.31 -17.24
C PHE A 12 8.91 -4.82 -16.58
N GLN A 13 9.00 -3.55 -16.17
CA GLN A 13 10.22 -3.02 -15.56
C GLN A 13 10.48 -3.66 -14.19
N LEU A 14 9.43 -3.88 -13.40
CA LEU A 14 9.56 -4.43 -12.05
C LEU A 14 9.34 -5.94 -11.99
N THR A 15 8.53 -6.53 -12.86
CA THR A 15 8.27 -7.98 -12.87
C THR A 15 9.18 -8.77 -13.81
N ARG A 16 9.93 -8.12 -14.72
CA ARG A 16 10.89 -8.80 -15.60
C ARG A 16 12.28 -8.21 -15.63
N TYR A 17 12.43 -6.93 -15.30
CA TYR A 17 13.67 -6.20 -15.48
C TYR A 17 14.23 -5.57 -14.20
N LEU A 18 13.74 -5.98 -13.02
CA LEU A 18 14.25 -5.45 -11.76
C LEU A 18 15.75 -5.74 -11.66
N PHE A 19 16.55 -4.69 -11.45
CA PHE A 19 18.03 -4.74 -11.39
C PHE A 19 18.71 -5.43 -12.59
N LYS A 20 18.10 -5.39 -13.79
CA LYS A 20 18.72 -5.97 -14.99
C LYS A 20 20.14 -5.42 -15.22
N ALA A 21 20.34 -4.09 -15.14
CA ALA A 21 21.65 -3.42 -15.12
C ALA A 21 22.74 -4.03 -16.05
N GLY A 22 22.38 -4.33 -17.31
CA GLY A 22 23.29 -4.92 -18.30
C GLY A 22 23.30 -6.46 -18.38
N ASN A 23 22.68 -7.16 -17.43
CA ASN A 23 22.49 -8.61 -17.47
C ASN A 23 21.44 -9.03 -18.51
N PRO A 24 21.51 -10.28 -19.01
CA PRO A 24 20.52 -10.79 -19.98
C PRO A 24 19.10 -10.88 -19.40
N PHE A 25 18.97 -11.10 -18.08
CA PHE A 25 17.69 -11.25 -17.38
C PHE A 25 17.61 -10.31 -16.16
N GLY A 26 16.40 -9.88 -15.80
CA GLY A 26 16.14 -9.16 -14.56
C GLY A 26 15.32 -10.01 -13.58
N LEU A 27 15.14 -9.48 -12.38
CA LEU A 27 14.33 -10.10 -11.34
C LEU A 27 12.85 -9.71 -11.47
N ASP A 28 12.00 -10.45 -10.77
CA ASP A 28 10.57 -10.17 -10.64
C ASP A 28 10.26 -9.73 -9.21
N LEU A 29 9.95 -8.44 -9.04
CA LEU A 29 9.62 -7.85 -7.74
C LEU A 29 8.35 -8.45 -7.13
N ALA A 30 7.34 -8.80 -7.95
CA ALA A 30 6.11 -9.40 -7.47
C ALA A 30 6.38 -10.81 -6.93
N ALA A 31 7.14 -11.61 -7.68
CA ALA A 31 7.56 -12.94 -7.23
C ALA A 31 8.43 -12.87 -5.96
N ILE A 32 9.33 -11.88 -5.86
CA ILE A 32 10.14 -11.64 -4.66
C ILE A 32 9.24 -11.31 -3.46
N ASN A 33 8.23 -10.45 -3.61
CA ASN A 33 7.34 -10.10 -2.50
C ASN A 33 6.51 -11.29 -2.02
N ILE A 34 6.00 -12.10 -2.95
CA ILE A 34 5.28 -13.35 -2.62
C ILE A 34 6.21 -14.29 -1.85
N GLN A 35 7.40 -14.56 -2.40
CA GLN A 35 8.35 -15.48 -1.76
C GLN A 35 8.83 -14.97 -0.40
N ARG A 36 9.05 -13.65 -0.25
CA ARG A 36 9.42 -13.05 1.03
C ARG A 36 8.31 -13.15 2.06
N GLY A 37 7.05 -13.00 1.65
CA GLY A 37 5.91 -13.23 2.53
C GLY A 37 5.91 -14.65 3.10
N ARG A 38 6.15 -15.65 2.24
CA ARG A 38 6.25 -17.07 2.63
C ARG A 38 7.45 -17.35 3.52
N ASP A 39 8.61 -16.80 3.19
CA ASP A 39 9.85 -16.93 3.98
C ASP A 39 9.69 -16.36 5.40
N HIS A 40 8.99 -15.23 5.52
CA HIS A 40 8.67 -14.61 6.81
C HIS A 40 7.48 -15.27 7.54
N GLY A 41 6.89 -16.32 6.98
CA GLY A 41 5.76 -17.02 7.58
C GLY A 41 4.52 -16.14 7.75
N LEU A 42 4.29 -15.19 6.83
CA LEU A 42 3.06 -14.41 6.85
C LEU A 42 1.85 -15.34 6.66
N ARG A 43 0.79 -15.08 7.41
CA ARG A 43 -0.44 -15.85 7.29
C ARG A 43 -1.12 -15.59 5.94
N PRO A 44 -2.01 -16.48 5.51
CA PRO A 44 -2.80 -16.24 4.31
C PRO A 44 -3.70 -15.01 4.43
N TYR A 45 -4.04 -14.45 3.28
CA TYR A 45 -4.89 -13.27 3.15
C TYR A 45 -6.20 -13.36 3.96
N ASN A 46 -6.86 -14.51 3.95
CA ASN A 46 -8.13 -14.73 4.65
C ASN A 46 -8.02 -14.57 6.18
N ASP A 47 -6.87 -14.88 6.77
CA ASP A 47 -6.64 -14.70 8.20
C ASP A 47 -6.57 -13.21 8.58
N TYR A 48 -5.99 -12.38 7.70
CA TYR A 48 -5.93 -10.94 7.91
C TYR A 48 -7.30 -10.28 7.71
N ARG A 49 -8.11 -10.76 6.75
CA ARG A 49 -9.51 -10.33 6.62
C ARG A 49 -10.27 -10.56 7.92
N GLN A 50 -10.18 -11.76 8.47
CA GLN A 50 -10.85 -12.13 9.71
C GLN A 50 -10.34 -11.32 10.91
N LEU A 51 -9.03 -11.06 10.97
CA LEU A 51 -8.41 -10.25 12.03
C LEU A 51 -9.04 -8.86 12.15
N ILE A 52 -9.43 -8.27 11.02
CA ILE A 52 -10.04 -6.93 10.95
C ILE A 52 -11.58 -6.97 10.92
N GLY A 53 -12.17 -8.14 11.18
CA GLY A 53 -13.62 -8.33 11.26
C GLY A 53 -14.33 -8.47 9.90
N LEU A 54 -13.59 -8.62 8.80
CA LEU A 54 -14.19 -8.96 7.50
C LEU A 54 -14.51 -10.44 7.42
N GLN A 55 -15.53 -10.78 6.64
CA GLN A 55 -15.82 -12.17 6.31
C GLN A 55 -14.68 -12.78 5.50
N ARG A 56 -14.32 -14.03 5.84
CA ARG A 56 -13.47 -14.87 5.00
C ARG A 56 -14.18 -15.07 3.66
N ILE A 57 -13.42 -15.10 2.58
CA ILE A 57 -13.93 -15.60 1.30
C ILE A 57 -13.93 -17.13 1.35
N GLU A 58 -14.99 -17.75 0.85
CA GLU A 58 -15.12 -19.21 0.81
C GLU A 58 -14.89 -19.74 -0.62
N GLN A 59 -15.19 -18.92 -1.63
CA GLN A 59 -15.03 -19.25 -3.04
C GLN A 59 -14.24 -18.16 -3.78
N PHE A 60 -13.54 -18.53 -4.84
CA PHE A 60 -12.73 -17.57 -5.61
C PHE A 60 -13.58 -16.48 -6.26
N GLU A 61 -14.82 -16.79 -6.64
CA GLU A 61 -15.80 -15.88 -7.23
C GLU A 61 -16.26 -14.79 -6.26
N GLU A 62 -16.09 -14.98 -4.95
CA GLU A 62 -16.41 -14.00 -3.92
C GLU A 62 -15.31 -12.93 -3.77
N PHE A 63 -14.16 -13.14 -4.40
CA PHE A 63 -13.04 -12.23 -4.29
C PHE A 63 -13.42 -10.83 -4.77
N GLY A 64 -13.39 -9.85 -3.85
CA GLY A 64 -13.67 -8.45 -4.13
C GLY A 64 -15.14 -8.09 -4.35
N THR A 65 -16.08 -9.05 -4.28
CA THR A 65 -17.51 -8.78 -4.55
C THR A 65 -18.24 -8.15 -3.36
N GLY A 66 -17.87 -8.51 -2.13
CA GLY A 66 -18.53 -8.01 -0.91
C GLY A 66 -18.40 -6.50 -0.65
N VAL A 67 -17.43 -5.82 -1.29
CA VAL A 67 -17.18 -4.36 -1.13
C VAL A 67 -17.96 -3.53 -2.17
N LEU A 68 -18.52 -4.16 -3.20
CA LEU A 68 -19.12 -3.45 -4.32
C LEU A 68 -20.52 -2.87 -4.03
N LEU A 69 -21.13 -3.20 -2.89
CA LEU A 69 -22.48 -2.76 -2.52
C LEU A 69 -22.60 -1.24 -2.26
N ASN A 70 -21.49 -0.53 -2.07
CA ASN A 70 -21.46 0.89 -1.72
C ASN A 70 -20.84 1.80 -2.79
N ILE A 71 -20.54 1.30 -3.99
CA ILE A 71 -19.88 2.09 -5.04
C ILE A 71 -20.92 2.60 -6.05
N SER A 72 -21.00 3.93 -6.22
CA SER A 72 -21.98 4.60 -7.09
C SER A 72 -21.68 4.47 -8.61
N ILE A 73 -20.56 3.87 -8.99
CA ILE A 73 -20.10 3.81 -10.39
C ILE A 73 -20.17 2.37 -10.90
N ASN A 74 -20.80 2.21 -12.09
CA ASN A 74 -20.84 1.03 -12.97
C ASN A 74 -20.42 -0.32 -12.33
N TRP A 75 -21.23 -0.76 -11.36
CA TRP A 75 -21.06 -2.00 -10.60
C TRP A 75 -20.81 -3.22 -11.51
N THR A 76 -21.45 -3.27 -12.67
CA THR A 76 -21.34 -4.38 -13.61
C THR A 76 -19.93 -4.57 -14.15
N ILE A 77 -19.22 -3.47 -14.46
CA ILE A 77 -17.83 -3.55 -14.94
C ILE A 77 -16.91 -4.02 -13.81
N LEU A 78 -17.12 -3.50 -12.60
CA LEU A 78 -16.34 -3.90 -11.43
C LEU A 78 -16.56 -5.37 -11.09
N LEU A 79 -17.81 -5.82 -11.06
CA LEU A 79 -18.15 -7.22 -10.82
C LEU A 79 -17.47 -8.14 -11.84
N PHE A 80 -17.56 -7.81 -13.14
CA PHE A 80 -16.94 -8.63 -14.18
C PHE A 80 -15.42 -8.69 -14.03
N ARG A 81 -14.77 -7.57 -13.68
CA ARG A 81 -13.32 -7.54 -13.38
C ARG A 81 -12.97 -8.44 -12.20
N PHE A 82 -13.73 -8.38 -11.12
CA PHE A 82 -13.45 -9.16 -9.91
C PHE A 82 -13.70 -10.65 -10.11
N LEU A 83 -14.74 -11.02 -10.86
CA LEU A 83 -14.97 -12.40 -11.25
C LEU A 83 -13.78 -12.96 -12.05
N GLN A 84 -13.24 -12.20 -13.01
CA GLN A 84 -12.03 -12.61 -13.73
C GLN A 84 -10.80 -12.74 -12.85
N ILE A 85 -10.64 -11.87 -11.83
CA ILE A 85 -9.56 -11.99 -10.85
C ILE A 85 -9.72 -13.27 -10.04
N GLY A 86 -10.93 -13.54 -9.54
CA GLY A 86 -11.27 -14.78 -8.83
C GLY A 86 -10.93 -16.01 -9.66
N THR A 87 -11.39 -16.08 -10.91
CA THR A 87 -11.08 -17.20 -11.81
C THR A 87 -9.56 -17.38 -12.00
N LYS A 88 -8.79 -16.29 -12.15
CA LYS A 88 -7.32 -16.38 -12.26
C LYS A 88 -6.67 -16.90 -10.98
N LEU A 89 -7.16 -16.48 -9.82
CA LEU A 89 -6.69 -16.99 -8.53
C LEU A 89 -6.98 -18.48 -8.38
N GLY A 90 -8.15 -18.95 -8.82
CA GLY A 90 -8.50 -20.38 -8.80
C GLY A 90 -7.65 -21.27 -9.71
N TYR A 91 -6.96 -20.70 -10.71
CA TYR A 91 -5.94 -21.42 -11.48
C TYR A 91 -4.58 -21.48 -10.78
N LEU A 92 -4.31 -20.56 -9.84
CA LEU A 92 -3.00 -20.39 -9.20
C LEU A 92 -2.93 -20.98 -7.80
N TYR A 93 -4.04 -20.98 -7.07
CA TYR A 93 -4.15 -21.43 -5.68
C TYR A 93 -5.12 -22.60 -5.59
N SER A 94 -4.82 -23.56 -4.71
CA SER A 94 -5.71 -24.71 -4.49
C SER A 94 -6.98 -24.33 -3.74
N THR A 95 -6.86 -23.42 -2.78
CA THR A 95 -7.98 -22.88 -2.01
C THR A 95 -7.83 -21.37 -1.82
N VAL A 96 -8.94 -20.68 -1.52
CA VAL A 96 -8.92 -19.26 -1.16
C VAL A 96 -8.12 -18.97 0.12
N ASP A 97 -7.94 -19.98 0.97
CA ASP A 97 -7.13 -19.92 2.18
C ASP A 97 -5.62 -20.02 1.91
N ASP A 98 -5.20 -20.26 0.67
CA ASP A 98 -3.77 -20.28 0.28
C ASP A 98 -3.30 -18.94 -0.31
N ILE A 99 -4.20 -17.98 -0.53
CA ILE A 99 -3.87 -16.71 -1.17
C ILE A 99 -2.87 -15.95 -0.29
N ASP A 100 -1.70 -15.62 -0.86
CA ASP A 100 -0.67 -14.84 -0.16
C ASP A 100 -1.23 -13.45 0.21
N LEU A 101 -0.95 -12.98 1.43
CA LEU A 101 -1.40 -11.65 1.91
C LEU A 101 -1.06 -10.53 0.91
N TRP A 102 0.14 -10.56 0.31
CA TRP A 102 0.56 -9.53 -0.62
C TRP A 102 -0.32 -9.47 -1.87
N VAL A 103 -0.70 -10.64 -2.40
CA VAL A 103 -1.55 -10.79 -3.59
C VAL A 103 -2.98 -10.37 -3.26
N GLY A 104 -3.55 -10.91 -2.18
CA GLY A 104 -4.90 -10.60 -1.76
C GLY A 104 -5.10 -9.11 -1.49
N GLY A 105 -4.23 -8.50 -0.66
CA GLY A 105 -4.36 -7.08 -0.31
C GLY A 105 -4.15 -6.11 -1.48
N LEU A 106 -3.33 -6.47 -2.48
CA LEU A 106 -3.15 -5.64 -3.69
C LEU A 106 -4.37 -5.71 -4.63
N LEU A 107 -5.02 -6.87 -4.67
CA LEU A 107 -6.19 -7.10 -5.52
C LEU A 107 -7.49 -6.61 -4.87
N GLU A 108 -7.50 -6.27 -3.58
CA GLU A 108 -8.69 -5.74 -2.92
C GLU A 108 -9.20 -4.43 -3.56
N PRO A 109 -10.51 -4.27 -3.72
CA PRO A 109 -11.09 -2.97 -4.03
C PRO A 109 -10.83 -1.98 -2.89
N LYS A 110 -10.56 -0.72 -3.27
CA LYS A 110 -10.61 0.40 -2.33
C LYS A 110 -12.04 0.55 -1.78
N ASP A 111 -12.16 0.90 -0.51
CA ASP A 111 -13.44 1.04 0.19
C ASP A 111 -13.89 2.50 0.35
N SER A 112 -13.12 3.45 -0.18
CA SER A 112 -13.52 4.85 -0.37
C SER A 112 -12.82 5.45 -1.59
N ASP A 113 -13.36 6.53 -2.14
CA ASP A 113 -12.78 7.19 -3.31
C ASP A 113 -11.40 7.80 -3.05
N ASP A 114 -11.18 8.27 -1.82
CA ASP A 114 -9.93 8.88 -1.36
C ASP A 114 -8.88 7.86 -0.91
N SER A 115 -9.24 6.58 -0.75
CA SER A 115 -8.30 5.54 -0.41
C SER A 115 -7.54 5.03 -1.63
N VAL A 116 -6.25 4.75 -1.44
CA VAL A 116 -5.42 4.05 -2.41
C VAL A 116 -5.23 2.56 -2.08
N LEU A 117 -5.70 2.13 -0.90
CA LEU A 117 -5.59 0.77 -0.40
C LEU A 117 -6.97 0.13 -0.22
N GLY A 118 -7.04 -1.18 -0.39
CA GLY A 118 -8.16 -1.99 0.09
C GLY A 118 -8.22 -2.03 1.62
N PRO A 119 -9.34 -2.48 2.21
CA PRO A 119 -9.59 -2.44 3.64
C PRO A 119 -8.53 -3.18 4.46
N THR A 120 -8.03 -4.33 3.99
CA THR A 120 -7.03 -5.13 4.72
C THR A 120 -5.69 -4.41 4.81
N PHE A 121 -5.17 -3.91 3.69
CA PHE A 121 -3.91 -3.14 3.70
C PHE A 121 -4.06 -1.79 4.37
N ARG A 122 -5.22 -1.12 4.23
CA ARG A 122 -5.48 0.11 4.96
C ARG A 122 -5.37 -0.13 6.46
N ASP A 123 -5.99 -1.19 6.98
CA ASP A 123 -5.94 -1.49 8.41
C ASP A 123 -4.52 -1.77 8.89
N ILE A 124 -3.79 -2.66 8.20
CA ILE A 124 -2.39 -2.97 8.53
C ILE A 124 -1.54 -1.71 8.54
N VAL A 125 -1.62 -0.90 7.48
CA VAL A 125 -0.84 0.34 7.36
C VAL A 125 -1.24 1.34 8.44
N ALA A 126 -2.53 1.55 8.67
CA ALA A 126 -3.04 2.48 9.68
C ALA A 126 -2.63 2.08 11.10
N ASP A 127 -2.74 0.79 11.46
CA ASP A 127 -2.29 0.28 12.75
C ASP A 127 -0.78 0.50 12.94
N GLN A 128 0.04 0.17 11.94
CA GLN A 128 1.49 0.39 12.01
C GLN A 128 1.85 1.87 12.17
N PHE A 129 1.28 2.77 11.36
CA PHE A 129 1.53 4.21 11.49
C PHE A 129 1.01 4.78 12.82
N SER A 130 -0.12 4.29 13.32
CA SER A 130 -0.67 4.67 14.63
C SER A 130 0.27 4.28 15.76
N ARG A 131 0.82 3.06 15.74
CA ARG A 131 1.80 2.59 16.72
C ARG A 131 3.10 3.37 16.65
N LEU A 132 3.61 3.64 15.45
CA LEU A 132 4.82 4.45 15.26
C LEU A 132 4.62 5.86 15.82
N LYS A 133 3.49 6.52 15.49
CA LYS A 133 3.17 7.85 16.02
C LYS A 133 3.05 7.86 17.54
N LYS A 134 2.29 6.93 18.12
CA LYS A 134 2.03 6.87 19.58
C LYS A 134 3.25 6.39 20.37
N GLY A 135 4.06 5.52 19.79
CA GLY A 135 5.28 4.98 20.40
C GLY A 135 6.48 5.91 20.33
N ASP A 136 6.44 6.91 19.45
CA ASP A 136 7.49 7.92 19.34
C ASP A 136 7.31 9.02 20.39
N ARG A 137 8.11 8.95 21.45
CA ARG A 137 8.17 9.98 22.49
C ARG A 137 8.48 11.37 21.92
N TYR A 138 9.27 11.44 20.84
CA TYR A 138 9.69 12.68 20.19
C TYR A 138 8.80 13.08 19.01
N PHE A 139 7.66 12.42 18.84
CA PHE A 139 6.70 12.79 17.80
C PHE A 139 6.35 14.28 17.92
N PHE A 140 6.37 15.00 16.80
CA PHE A 140 6.41 16.47 16.79
C PHE A 140 5.18 17.14 17.45
N GLU A 141 4.02 16.46 17.45
CA GLU A 141 2.80 16.94 18.11
C GLU A 141 2.82 16.77 19.64
N ASN A 142 3.76 15.98 20.19
CA ASN A 142 3.82 15.73 21.63
C ASN A 142 4.24 16.99 22.38
N GLY A 143 3.46 17.33 23.41
CA GLY A 143 3.73 18.47 24.28
C GLY A 143 4.83 18.22 25.33
N PRO A 144 5.16 19.26 26.13
CA PRO A 144 6.26 19.24 27.11
C PRO A 144 6.16 18.14 28.17
N LYS A 145 4.95 17.64 28.44
CA LYS A 145 4.72 16.57 29.41
C LYS A 145 5.28 15.22 28.96
N ILE A 146 5.39 14.99 27.65
CA ILE A 146 5.76 13.71 27.06
C ILE A 146 7.12 13.83 26.34
N ASN A 147 7.28 14.88 25.52
CA ASN A 147 8.47 15.12 24.73
C ASN A 147 9.39 16.15 25.41
N PRO A 148 10.57 15.76 25.91
CA PRO A 148 11.52 16.69 26.52
C PRO A 148 12.14 17.66 25.50
N GLY A 149 12.08 17.33 24.19
CA GLY A 149 12.47 18.19 23.08
C GLY A 149 11.27 18.74 22.30
N TYR A 150 10.14 18.96 22.97
CA TYR A 150 8.90 19.42 22.31
C TYR A 150 9.13 20.72 21.52
N PHE A 151 8.45 20.81 20.39
CA PHE A 151 8.37 22.05 19.63
C PHE A 151 7.43 23.02 20.33
N THR A 152 7.84 24.27 20.45
CA THR A 152 6.95 25.34 20.94
C THR A 152 5.81 25.59 19.96
N LEU A 153 4.72 26.21 20.40
CA LEU A 153 3.55 26.47 19.55
C LEU A 153 3.91 27.20 18.25
N GLY A 154 4.86 28.15 18.29
CA GLY A 154 5.37 28.83 17.10
C GLY A 154 6.12 27.91 16.13
N MET A 155 6.86 26.94 16.65
CA MET A 155 7.58 25.95 15.83
C MET A 155 6.63 24.91 15.21
N ASN A 156 5.62 24.45 15.97
CA ASN A 156 4.63 23.50 15.48
C ASN A 156 3.77 24.08 14.36
N SER A 157 3.39 25.36 14.45
CA SER A 157 2.71 26.04 13.34
C SER A 157 3.56 26.16 12.08
N SER A 158 4.90 26.21 12.20
CA SER A 158 5.80 26.25 11.05
C SER A 158 6.08 24.87 10.45
N ILE A 159 6.13 23.81 11.28
CA ILE A 159 6.40 22.44 10.83
C ILE A 159 5.17 21.81 10.18
N ALA A 160 3.97 22.05 10.73
CA ALA A 160 2.71 21.49 10.23
C ALA A 160 2.36 21.94 8.80
N ILE A 161 2.99 23.01 8.31
CA ILE A 161 2.73 23.62 7.01
C ILE A 161 3.84 23.41 5.99
N VAL A 162 4.94 22.71 6.30
CA VAL A 162 6.03 22.52 5.33
C VAL A 162 5.60 21.52 4.26
N PRO A 163 5.30 21.97 3.03
CA PRO A 163 4.90 21.08 1.96
C PRO A 163 6.15 20.46 1.33
N LYS A 164 6.01 19.24 0.82
CA LYS A 164 7.11 18.53 0.13
C LYS A 164 7.76 19.37 -0.99
N TYR A 165 6.99 20.20 -1.69
CA TYR A 165 7.51 21.08 -2.75
C TYR A 165 8.36 22.24 -2.24
N GLN A 166 8.12 22.74 -1.02
CA GLN A 166 8.96 23.81 -0.45
C GLN A 166 10.35 23.29 -0.10
N VAL A 167 10.44 22.04 0.37
CA VAL A 167 11.73 21.36 0.57
C VAL A 167 12.47 21.21 -0.76
N LEU A 168 11.76 20.83 -1.82
CA LEU A 168 12.33 20.67 -3.16
C LEU A 168 12.90 21.98 -3.72
N ILE A 169 12.14 23.09 -3.63
CA ILE A 169 12.57 24.42 -4.09
C ILE A 169 13.80 24.89 -3.33
N LEU A 170 13.84 24.70 -2.01
CA LEU A 170 14.98 25.11 -1.17
C LEU A 170 16.27 24.34 -1.47
N HIS A 171 16.18 23.12 -1.99
CA HIS A 171 17.35 22.29 -2.31
C HIS A 171 17.76 22.39 -3.78
N ILE A 172 16.81 22.37 -4.72
CA ILE A 172 17.10 22.48 -6.16
C ILE A 172 17.51 23.91 -6.53
N GLY A 173 16.80 24.94 -6.06
CA GLY A 173 17.17 26.35 -6.31
C GLY A 173 18.47 26.80 -5.62
N ARG A 174 19.03 25.95 -4.75
CA ARG A 174 20.35 26.13 -4.12
C ARG A 174 21.46 25.39 -4.87
N ILE A 175 21.11 24.35 -5.64
CA ILE A 175 22.01 23.64 -6.56
C ILE A 175 22.27 24.49 -7.81
N ASP A 176 21.25 25.12 -8.40
CA ASP A 176 21.44 25.99 -9.58
C ASP A 176 22.34 27.21 -9.30
N ARG A 177 22.33 27.73 -8.07
CA ARG A 177 23.23 28.81 -7.65
C ARG A 177 24.67 28.36 -7.39
N LYS A 178 24.94 27.06 -7.32
CA LYS A 178 26.29 26.50 -7.14
C LYS A 178 26.91 25.97 -8.45
N ILE A 179 26.12 25.80 -9.52
CA ILE A 179 26.58 25.28 -10.81
C ILE A 179 26.93 26.42 -11.79
N ASN A 180 26.59 27.69 -11.47
CA ASN A 180 27.04 28.86 -12.21
C ASN A 180 28.35 29.45 -11.63
N VAL A 181 29.43 28.68 -11.69
CA VAL A 181 30.83 29.14 -11.55
C VAL A 181 31.65 28.59 -12.69
#